data_AF-A0AA88AHG4-F1
#
_entry.id   AF-A0AA88AHG4-F1
#
_cell.length_a   1.000
_cell.length_b   1.000
_cell.length_c   1.000
_cell.angle_alpha   90.00
_cell.angle_beta   90.00
_cell.angle_gamma   90.00
#
_symmetry.space_group_name_H-M   'P 1'
#
loop_
_entity.id
_entity.type
_entity.pdbx_description
1 polymer ?
#
loop_
_entity_poly.entity_id
_entity_poly.type
_entity_poly.pdbx_seq_one_letter_code
_entity_poly.pdbx_strand_id
1 'polypeptide(L)'
;MGSSTAGGKQGMADALAEMSKRSAYFQQIEEDVKNYAKSITEMKPAISSVETKDMDELLKFHNDVESVLQNLTDETQVLSRFEGFPMKKLETLRTAAALYKKLNGIVTESSGIQIKVEVDALERNKDEESKKFQSHNIRFDFNILEKREAKAAEEQIHDTRRHDDRADELSRELAQEIESDPPHN
;
A
#
# COMPACT_ATOMS: atom_id res chain seq x y z
N MET A 1 72.00 2.26 -9.66
CA MET A 1 71.26 1.53 -8.60
C MET A 1 69.89 2.18 -8.49
N GLY A 2 68.84 1.50 -8.95
CA GLY A 2 67.48 2.04 -9.04
C GLY A 2 66.72 1.84 -7.73
N SER A 3 66.18 2.92 -7.17
CA SER A 3 65.16 2.87 -6.12
C SER A 3 63.79 3.06 -6.75
N SER A 4 63.01 1.97 -6.83
CA SER A 4 61.61 2.00 -7.25
C SER A 4 60.74 1.83 -6.02
N THR A 5 60.38 2.92 -5.35
CA THR A 5 59.36 2.94 -4.30
C THR A 5 57.97 2.90 -4.93
N ALA A 6 57.47 1.69 -5.22
CA ALA A 6 56.12 1.45 -5.73
C ALA A 6 55.06 1.23 -4.62
N GLY A 7 55.39 1.45 -3.34
CA GLY A 7 54.51 1.14 -2.20
C GLY A 7 53.57 2.27 -1.74
N GLY A 8 53.80 3.53 -2.15
CA GLY A 8 53.09 4.69 -1.56
C GLY A 8 51.64 4.90 -2.05
N LYS A 9 51.31 4.49 -3.27
CA LYS A 9 49.96 4.68 -3.84
C LYS A 9 48.96 3.64 -3.36
N GLN A 10 49.40 2.40 -3.16
CA GLN A 10 48.56 1.31 -2.66
C GLN A 10 48.15 1.56 -1.20
N GLY A 11 49.10 1.95 -0.34
CA GLY A 11 48.82 2.23 1.07
C GLY A 11 47.90 3.42 1.32
N MET A 12 47.89 4.42 0.43
CA MET A 12 46.95 5.55 0.52
C MET A 12 45.52 5.16 0.08
N ALA A 13 45.40 4.30 -0.93
CA ALA A 13 44.11 3.74 -1.34
C ALA A 13 43.52 2.82 -0.26
N ASP A 14 44.36 1.98 0.35
CA ASP A 14 43.96 1.12 1.47
C ASP A 14 43.58 1.93 2.70
N ALA A 15 44.31 3.02 3.01
CA ALA A 15 43.97 3.93 4.11
C ALA A 15 42.64 4.68 3.85
N LEU A 16 42.36 5.09 2.61
CA LEU A 16 41.07 5.70 2.22
C LEU A 16 39.91 4.70 2.28
N ALA A 17 40.14 3.45 1.86
CA ALA A 17 39.17 2.38 1.99
C ALA A 17 38.90 2.04 3.47
N GLU A 18 39.94 2.06 4.31
CA GLU A 18 39.81 1.83 5.75
C GLU A 18 39.10 3.00 6.44
N MET A 19 39.41 4.25 6.09
CA MET A 19 38.70 5.43 6.59
C MET A 19 37.22 5.45 6.16
N SER A 20 36.92 4.99 4.95
CA SER A 20 35.54 4.86 4.46
C SER A 20 34.76 3.76 5.19
N LYS A 21 35.39 2.61 5.47
CA LYS A 21 34.82 1.53 6.30
C LYS A 21 34.68 1.90 7.77
N ARG A 22 35.51 2.81 8.27
CA ARG A 22 35.42 3.36 9.63
C ARG A 22 34.45 4.53 9.74
N SER A 23 33.91 5.04 8.63
CA SER A 23 32.89 6.10 8.70
C SER A 23 31.68 5.61 9.49
N ALA A 24 31.09 6.52 10.27
CA ALA A 24 29.90 6.22 11.07
C ALA A 24 28.76 5.64 10.20
N TYR A 25 28.65 6.08 8.95
CA TYR A 25 27.70 5.56 7.98
C TYR A 25 27.90 4.07 7.68
N PHE A 26 29.13 3.63 7.41
CA PHE A 26 29.39 2.22 7.11
C PHE A 26 29.18 1.34 8.35
N GLN A 27 29.59 1.84 9.53
CA GLN A 27 29.32 1.15 10.80
C GLN A 27 27.82 1.01 11.05
N GLN A 28 27.03 2.05 10.76
CA GLN A 28 25.58 2.00 10.92
C GLN A 28 24.94 0.99 9.97
N ILE A 29 25.41 0.88 8.73
CA ILE A 29 24.94 -0.17 7.81
C ILE A 29 25.25 -1.56 8.36
N GLU A 30 26.47 -1.81 8.84
CA GLU A 30 26.83 -3.11 9.43
C GLU A 30 25.99 -3.41 10.68
N GLU A 31 25.70 -2.38 11.48
CA GLU A 31 24.86 -2.51 12.66
C GLU A 31 23.41 -2.83 12.29
N ASP A 32 22.85 -2.14 11.31
CA ASP A 32 21.51 -2.41 10.78
C ASP A 32 21.42 -3.83 10.19
N VAL A 33 22.42 -4.26 9.42
CA VAL A 33 22.51 -5.64 8.92
C VAL A 33 22.44 -6.63 10.07
N LYS A 34 23.17 -6.39 11.15
CA LYS A 34 23.20 -7.28 12.32
C LYS A 34 21.89 -7.25 13.12
N ASN A 35 21.36 -6.07 13.39
CA ASN A 35 20.17 -5.86 14.23
C ASN A 35 18.90 -6.38 13.55
N TYR A 36 18.79 -6.20 12.23
CA TYR A 36 17.63 -6.63 11.45
C TYR A 36 17.85 -7.95 10.72
N ALA A 37 19.01 -8.63 10.91
CA ALA A 37 19.34 -9.88 10.23
C ALA A 37 18.22 -10.92 10.31
N LYS A 38 17.68 -11.13 11.51
CA LYS A 38 16.62 -12.10 11.75
C LYS A 38 15.36 -11.73 10.97
N SER A 39 14.85 -10.52 11.16
CA SER A 39 13.63 -10.03 10.51
C SER A 39 13.76 -10.04 8.98
N ILE A 40 14.90 -9.58 8.43
CA ILE A 40 15.16 -9.56 6.99
C ILE A 40 15.24 -10.98 6.42
N THR A 41 15.86 -11.90 7.14
CA THR A 41 15.95 -13.31 6.72
C THR A 41 14.59 -14.01 6.77
N GLU A 42 13.76 -13.70 7.77
CA GLU A 42 12.40 -14.25 7.92
C GLU A 42 11.42 -13.68 6.89
N MET A 43 11.51 -12.39 6.58
CA MET A 43 10.62 -11.75 5.58
C MET A 43 11.00 -12.10 4.14
N LYS A 44 12.26 -12.43 3.87
CA LYS A 44 12.74 -12.81 2.52
C LYS A 44 11.88 -13.90 1.85
N PRO A 45 11.63 -15.09 2.46
CA PRO A 45 10.75 -16.10 1.88
C PRO A 45 9.29 -15.63 1.83
N ALA A 46 8.82 -14.88 2.84
CA ALA A 46 7.46 -14.35 2.84
C ALA A 46 7.21 -13.41 1.64
N ILE A 47 8.14 -12.49 1.34
CA ILE A 47 8.05 -11.60 0.17
C ILE A 47 8.13 -12.42 -1.11
N SER A 48 8.98 -13.44 -1.17
CA SER A 48 9.14 -14.28 -2.37
C SER A 48 7.86 -15.07 -2.68
N SER A 49 7.20 -15.60 -1.64
CA SER A 49 6.03 -16.46 -1.73
C SER A 49 4.69 -15.75 -1.60
N VAL A 50 4.66 -14.43 -1.40
CA VAL A 50 3.39 -13.70 -1.27
C VAL A 50 2.59 -13.82 -2.56
N GLU A 51 1.41 -14.40 -2.45
CA GLU A 51 0.41 -14.55 -3.50
C GLU A 51 -0.95 -14.29 -2.86
N THR A 52 -1.32 -13.02 -2.71
CA THR A 52 -2.62 -12.66 -2.13
C THR A 52 -3.59 -12.17 -3.20
N LYS A 53 -4.86 -12.50 -3.00
CA LYS A 53 -6.02 -11.97 -3.74
C LYS A 53 -6.78 -10.93 -2.92
N ASP A 54 -6.49 -10.85 -1.62
CA ASP A 54 -7.09 -9.91 -0.69
C ASP A 54 -6.17 -8.69 -0.57
N MET A 55 -6.66 -7.53 -0.99
CA MET A 55 -5.86 -6.32 -1.03
C MET A 55 -5.69 -5.67 0.36
N ASP A 56 -6.59 -5.95 1.31
CA ASP A 56 -6.42 -5.53 2.70
C ASP A 56 -5.31 -6.36 3.37
N GLU A 57 -5.25 -7.67 3.08
CA GLU A 57 -4.10 -8.50 3.48
C GLU A 57 -2.79 -8.07 2.81
N LEU A 58 -2.84 -7.71 1.51
CA LEU A 58 -1.68 -7.18 0.79
C LEU A 58 -1.13 -5.91 1.47
N LEU A 59 -2.03 -5.00 1.84
CA LEU A 59 -1.67 -3.77 2.55
C LEU A 59 -1.06 -4.04 3.91
N LYS A 60 -1.68 -4.94 4.68
CA LYS A 60 -1.17 -5.31 6.00
C LYS A 60 0.23 -5.89 5.89
N PHE A 61 0.43 -6.85 4.99
CA PHE A 61 1.74 -7.45 4.72
C PHE A 61 2.77 -6.41 4.26
N HIS A 62 2.39 -5.52 3.33
CA HIS A 62 3.23 -4.40 2.91
C HIS A 62 3.64 -3.53 4.10
N ASN A 63 2.70 -3.14 4.97
CA ASN A 63 3.01 -2.31 6.13
C ASN A 63 3.91 -3.03 7.14
N ASP A 64 3.72 -4.34 7.36
CA ASP A 64 4.59 -5.14 8.22
C ASP A 64 6.04 -5.17 7.67
N VAL A 65 6.19 -5.34 6.36
CA VAL A 65 7.48 -5.26 5.65
C VAL A 65 8.12 -3.88 5.81
N GLU A 66 7.39 -2.81 5.49
CA GLU A 66 7.88 -1.44 5.59
C GLU A 66 8.21 -1.04 7.04
N SER A 67 7.51 -1.61 8.02
CA SER A 67 7.76 -1.32 9.44
C SER A 67 9.19 -1.69 9.88
N VAL A 68 9.77 -2.70 9.24
CA VAL A 68 11.15 -3.15 9.43
C VAL A 68 12.10 -2.30 8.59
N LEU A 69 11.80 -2.13 7.31
CA LEU A 69 12.70 -1.47 6.34
C LEU A 69 12.89 0.03 6.61
N GLN A 70 11.88 0.72 7.14
CA GLN A 70 11.97 2.14 7.48
C GLN A 70 13.01 2.47 8.57
N ASN A 71 13.44 1.47 9.35
CA ASN A 71 14.43 1.68 10.40
C ASN A 71 15.87 1.50 9.89
N LEU A 72 16.04 1.15 8.61
CA LEU A 72 17.34 0.98 7.99
C LEU A 72 17.89 2.33 7.54
N THR A 73 19.15 2.60 7.84
CA THR A 73 19.85 3.84 7.46
C THR A 73 19.99 3.96 5.95
N ASP A 74 20.29 2.84 5.30
CA ASP A 74 20.33 2.73 3.85
C ASP A 74 19.79 1.36 3.45
N GLU A 75 18.50 1.31 3.15
CA GLU A 75 17.78 0.10 2.79
C GLU A 75 18.51 -0.67 1.67
N THR A 76 18.97 0.02 0.62
CA THR A 76 19.59 -0.65 -0.53
C THR A 76 20.92 -1.28 -0.13
N GLN A 77 21.75 -0.58 0.63
CA GLN A 77 23.04 -1.11 1.09
C GLN A 77 22.86 -2.25 2.08
N VAL A 78 21.92 -2.16 3.02
CA VAL A 78 21.64 -3.22 3.99
C VAL A 78 21.09 -4.45 3.29
N LEU A 79 20.04 -4.32 2.45
CA LEU A 79 19.44 -5.44 1.73
C LEU A 79 20.40 -6.12 0.76
N SER A 80 21.36 -5.38 0.19
CA SER A 80 22.41 -5.95 -0.68
C SER A 80 23.30 -6.98 0.02
N ARG A 81 23.34 -6.98 1.36
CA ARG A 81 24.10 -7.96 2.16
C ARG A 81 23.37 -9.29 2.32
N PHE A 82 22.07 -9.33 2.03
CA PHE A 82 21.24 -10.52 2.09
C PHE A 82 21.15 -11.14 0.71
N GLU A 83 22.04 -12.08 0.42
CA GLU A 83 22.12 -12.72 -0.90
C GLU A 83 20.76 -13.26 -1.35
N GLY A 84 20.36 -12.95 -2.58
CA GLY A 84 19.09 -13.40 -3.17
C GLY A 84 17.85 -12.74 -2.57
N PHE A 85 17.97 -11.59 -1.89
CA PHE A 85 16.82 -10.82 -1.43
C PHE A 85 15.93 -10.43 -2.64
N PRO A 86 14.60 -10.63 -2.57
CA PRO A 86 13.71 -10.49 -3.71
C PRO A 86 13.34 -9.02 -4.01
N MET A 87 14.35 -8.17 -4.28
CA MET A 87 14.19 -6.72 -4.52
C MET A 87 13.10 -6.42 -5.55
N LYS A 88 13.08 -7.11 -6.69
CA LYS A 88 12.08 -6.89 -7.74
C LYS A 88 10.64 -7.16 -7.28
N LYS A 89 10.46 -8.19 -6.46
CA LYS A 89 9.15 -8.57 -5.91
C LYS A 89 8.72 -7.57 -4.84
N LEU A 90 9.64 -7.09 -4.00
CA LEU A 90 9.40 -6.01 -3.05
C LEU A 90 8.94 -4.72 -3.76
N GLU A 91 9.64 -4.31 -4.82
CA GLU A 91 9.26 -3.12 -5.61
C GLU A 91 7.88 -3.28 -6.27
N THR A 92 7.59 -4.49 -6.74
CA THR A 92 6.27 -4.81 -7.31
C THR A 92 5.18 -4.77 -6.24
N LEU A 93 5.45 -5.27 -5.03
CA LEU A 93 4.55 -5.19 -3.88
C LEU A 93 4.27 -3.74 -3.48
N ARG A 94 5.30 -2.88 -3.41
CA ARG A 94 5.16 -1.44 -3.14
C ARG A 94 4.29 -0.75 -4.18
N THR A 95 4.53 -1.05 -5.46
CA THR A 95 3.72 -0.50 -6.56
C THR A 95 2.26 -0.92 -6.43
N ALA A 96 2.00 -2.21 -6.17
CA ALA A 96 0.65 -2.73 -5.97
C ALA A 96 -0.04 -2.08 -4.76
N ALA A 97 0.65 -1.98 -3.63
CA ALA A 97 0.12 -1.33 -2.42
C ALA A 97 -0.18 0.15 -2.65
N ALA A 98 0.71 0.89 -3.35
CA ALA A 98 0.50 2.29 -3.69
C ALA A 98 -0.71 2.48 -4.62
N LEU A 99 -0.85 1.62 -5.64
CA LEU A 99 -2.01 1.63 -6.53
C LEU A 99 -3.29 1.40 -5.73
N TYR A 100 -3.32 0.38 -4.86
CA TYR A 100 -4.48 0.10 -4.03
C TYR A 100 -4.81 1.27 -3.09
N LYS A 101 -3.83 1.87 -2.40
CA LYS A 101 -4.06 3.05 -1.56
C LYS A 101 -4.66 4.20 -2.35
N LYS A 102 -4.15 4.44 -3.56
CA LYS A 102 -4.69 5.46 -4.47
C LYS A 102 -6.15 5.15 -4.82
N LEU A 103 -6.47 3.93 -5.24
CA LEU A 103 -7.83 3.50 -5.55
C LEU A 103 -8.77 3.64 -4.34
N ASN A 104 -8.33 3.22 -3.17
CA ASN A 104 -9.12 3.34 -1.95
C ASN A 104 -9.35 4.81 -1.57
N GLY A 105 -8.33 5.68 -1.68
CA GLY A 105 -8.46 7.12 -1.44
C GLY A 105 -9.49 7.78 -2.37
N ILE A 106 -9.45 7.44 -3.66
CA ILE A 106 -10.44 7.90 -4.64
C ILE A 106 -11.84 7.43 -4.23
N VAL A 107 -12.00 6.16 -3.86
CA VAL A 107 -13.29 5.62 -3.42
C VAL A 107 -13.80 6.28 -2.13
N THR A 108 -12.93 6.64 -1.20
CA THR A 108 -13.33 7.22 0.10
C THR A 108 -13.56 8.73 0.04
N GLU A 109 -12.86 9.47 -0.80
CA GLU A 109 -12.84 10.93 -0.78
C GLU A 109 -13.52 11.59 -2.00
N SER A 110 -13.77 10.84 -3.09
CA SER A 110 -14.25 11.45 -4.34
C SER A 110 -15.75 11.26 -4.57
N SER A 111 -16.38 12.31 -5.09
CA SER A 111 -17.75 12.25 -5.62
C SER A 111 -17.85 11.31 -6.82
N GLY A 112 -18.96 10.58 -6.98
CA GLY A 112 -19.11 9.49 -7.97
C GLY A 112 -18.77 9.84 -9.45
N ILE A 113 -18.70 11.12 -9.81
CA ILE A 113 -18.29 11.59 -11.14
C ILE A 113 -16.76 11.51 -11.32
N GLN A 114 -15.97 11.81 -10.29
CA GLN A 114 -14.50 11.67 -10.32
C GLN A 114 -14.07 10.21 -10.35
N ILE A 115 -14.79 9.35 -9.61
CA ILE A 115 -14.59 7.89 -9.65
C ILE A 115 -14.68 7.38 -11.08
N LYS A 116 -15.70 7.80 -11.84
CA LYS A 116 -15.93 7.35 -13.22
C LYS A 116 -14.77 7.70 -14.17
N VAL A 117 -14.22 8.91 -14.06
CA VAL A 117 -13.09 9.35 -14.91
C VAL A 117 -11.81 8.57 -14.60
N GLU A 118 -11.53 8.31 -13.33
CA GLU A 118 -10.34 7.55 -12.94
C GLU A 118 -10.50 6.04 -13.15
N VAL A 119 -11.73 5.49 -13.05
CA VAL A 119 -12.06 4.12 -13.49
C VAL A 119 -11.71 3.95 -14.97
N ASP A 120 -12.15 4.85 -15.84
CA ASP A 120 -11.88 4.77 -17.29
C ASP A 120 -10.37 4.85 -17.60
N ALA A 121 -9.61 5.67 -16.85
CA ALA A 121 -8.16 5.76 -17.00
C ALA A 121 -7.45 4.49 -16.51
N LEU A 122 -7.96 3.88 -15.44
CA LEU A 122 -7.42 2.63 -14.89
C LEU A 122 -7.74 1.44 -15.80
N GLU A 123 -8.93 1.37 -16.40
CA GLU A 123 -9.31 0.33 -17.35
C GLU A 123 -8.33 0.25 -18.53
N ARG A 124 -7.88 1.42 -19.03
CA ARG A 124 -6.90 1.49 -20.13
C ARG A 124 -5.51 0.98 -19.76
N ASN A 125 -5.15 0.97 -18.47
CA ASN A 125 -3.83 0.54 -17.98
C ASN A 125 -3.88 -0.82 -17.25
N LYS A 126 -5.08 -1.33 -16.96
CA LYS A 126 -5.32 -2.59 -16.24
C LYS A 126 -4.58 -3.77 -16.84
N ASP A 127 -4.58 -3.91 -18.17
CA ASP A 127 -3.95 -5.05 -18.84
C ASP A 127 -2.42 -5.05 -18.70
N GLU A 128 -1.76 -3.88 -18.76
CA GLU A 128 -0.30 -3.79 -18.63
C GLU A 128 0.15 -4.00 -17.17
N GLU A 129 -0.51 -3.32 -16.23
CA GLU A 129 -0.23 -3.45 -14.80
C GLU A 129 -0.55 -4.88 -14.31
N SER A 130 -1.66 -5.47 -14.76
CA SER A 130 -2.00 -6.86 -14.42
C SER A 130 -0.94 -7.84 -14.91
N LYS A 131 -0.42 -7.70 -16.15
CA LYS A 131 0.66 -8.55 -16.64
C LYS A 131 1.95 -8.38 -15.83
N LYS A 132 2.29 -7.13 -15.47
CA LYS A 132 3.45 -6.81 -14.63
C LYS A 132 3.34 -7.45 -13.25
N PHE A 133 2.21 -7.33 -12.59
CA PHE A 133 1.98 -7.95 -11.28
C PHE A 133 1.97 -9.49 -11.38
N GLN A 134 1.29 -10.06 -12.38
CA GLN A 134 1.26 -11.50 -12.60
C GLN A 134 2.63 -12.11 -12.90
N SER A 135 3.51 -11.39 -13.61
CA SER A 135 4.89 -11.84 -13.84
C SER A 135 5.71 -12.01 -12.55
N HIS A 136 5.24 -11.39 -11.46
CA HIS A 136 5.79 -11.56 -10.13
C HIS A 136 4.78 -12.23 -9.19
N ASN A 137 3.85 -13.05 -9.68
CA ASN A 137 2.82 -13.77 -8.91
C ASN A 137 1.93 -12.89 -7.99
N ILE A 138 1.80 -11.61 -8.28
CA ILE A 138 0.87 -10.72 -7.59
C ILE A 138 -0.40 -10.66 -8.44
N ARG A 139 -1.52 -11.17 -7.91
CA ARG A 139 -2.83 -11.08 -8.58
C ARG A 139 -3.57 -9.87 -8.03
N PHE A 140 -3.50 -8.76 -8.76
CA PHE A 140 -4.17 -7.52 -8.39
C PHE A 140 -5.67 -7.60 -8.74
N ASP A 141 -6.55 -7.34 -7.77
CA ASP A 141 -8.00 -7.27 -7.99
C ASP A 141 -8.39 -5.83 -8.40
N PHE A 142 -8.63 -5.61 -9.69
CA PHE A 142 -9.09 -4.30 -10.19
C PHE A 142 -10.59 -4.08 -9.97
N ASN A 143 -11.36 -5.10 -9.55
CA ASN A 143 -12.81 -5.02 -9.37
C ASN A 143 -13.21 -4.41 -8.02
N ILE A 144 -12.25 -3.80 -7.30
CA ILE A 144 -12.50 -3.05 -6.06
C ILE A 144 -13.45 -1.87 -6.27
N LEU A 145 -13.40 -1.25 -7.45
CA LEU A 145 -14.30 -0.14 -7.81
C LEU A 145 -15.74 -0.64 -7.97
N GLU A 146 -15.95 -1.77 -8.66
CA GLU A 146 -17.27 -2.40 -8.85
C GLU A 146 -17.89 -2.88 -7.52
N LYS A 147 -17.10 -3.51 -6.64
CA LYS A 147 -17.58 -4.02 -5.35
C LYS A 147 -18.08 -2.89 -4.43
N ARG A 148 -17.54 -1.68 -4.55
CA ARG A 148 -17.94 -0.52 -3.73
C ARG A 148 -19.08 0.27 -4.33
N GLU A 149 -19.24 0.33 -5.65
CA GLU A 149 -20.44 0.91 -6.28
C GLU A 149 -21.70 0.16 -5.82
N ALA A 150 -21.63 -1.18 -5.75
CA ALA A 150 -22.69 -2.02 -5.18
C ALA A 150 -22.94 -1.76 -3.68
N LYS A 151 -21.87 -1.63 -2.87
CA LYS A 151 -21.99 -1.39 -1.43
C LYS A 151 -22.51 0.02 -1.10
N ALA A 152 -22.10 1.03 -1.86
CA ALA A 152 -22.60 2.40 -1.74
C ALA A 152 -24.08 2.51 -2.16
N ALA A 153 -24.51 1.70 -3.14
CA ALA A 153 -25.92 1.57 -3.48
C ALA A 153 -26.71 0.92 -2.33
N GLU A 154 -26.17 -0.10 -1.66
CA GLU A 154 -26.82 -0.74 -0.49
C GLU A 154 -26.92 0.19 0.73
N GLU A 155 -25.91 1.01 1.00
CA GLU A 155 -25.91 1.93 2.15
C GLU A 155 -26.91 3.09 1.97
N GLN A 156 -27.19 3.50 0.72
CA GLN A 156 -28.26 4.46 0.40
C GLN A 156 -29.67 3.87 0.53
N ILE A 157 -29.84 2.54 0.43
CA ILE A 157 -31.13 1.87 0.63
C ILE A 157 -31.52 1.84 2.12
N HIS A 158 -30.55 1.89 3.04
CA HIS A 158 -30.84 1.89 4.47
C HIS A 158 -31.26 3.27 5.01
N ASP A 159 -30.84 4.37 4.37
CA ASP A 159 -31.18 5.73 4.79
C ASP A 159 -32.54 6.20 4.22
N THR A 160 -32.89 5.76 3.01
CA THR A 160 -34.21 6.02 2.39
C THR A 160 -35.35 5.31 3.11
N ARG A 161 -35.11 4.13 3.69
CA ARG A 161 -36.14 3.37 4.43
C ARG A 161 -36.55 4.04 5.75
N ARG A 162 -35.65 4.80 6.39
CA ARG A 162 -35.97 5.60 7.59
C ARG A 162 -36.78 6.85 7.29
N HIS A 163 -36.70 7.38 6.06
CA HIS A 163 -37.44 8.57 5.66
C HIS A 163 -38.90 8.23 5.30
N ASP A 164 -39.19 7.07 4.71
CA ASP A 164 -40.56 6.64 4.39
C ASP A 164 -41.38 6.35 5.67
N ASP A 165 -40.79 5.69 6.67
CA ASP A 165 -41.50 5.38 7.93
C ASP A 165 -41.99 6.65 8.66
N ARG A 166 -41.23 7.76 8.55
CA ARG A 166 -41.59 9.05 9.17
C ARG A 166 -42.68 9.80 8.40
N ALA A 167 -42.75 9.62 7.08
CA ALA A 167 -43.80 10.22 6.25
C ALA A 167 -45.16 9.54 6.51
N ASP A 168 -45.18 8.23 6.74
CA ASP A 168 -46.38 7.48 7.09
C ASP A 168 -46.91 7.82 8.49
N GLU A 169 -46.03 8.07 9.47
CA GLU A 169 -46.44 8.45 10.83
C GLU A 169 -47.06 9.85 10.87
N LEU A 170 -46.46 10.84 10.19
CA LEU A 170 -47.02 12.19 10.05
C LEU A 170 -48.35 12.20 9.29
N SER A 171 -48.50 11.33 8.29
CA SER A 171 -49.76 11.20 7.54
C SER A 171 -50.89 10.62 8.39
N ARG A 172 -50.58 9.71 9.33
CA ARG A 172 -51.57 9.17 10.28
C ARG A 172 -51.93 10.18 11.37
N GLU A 173 -50.96 10.94 11.86
CA GLU A 173 -51.18 11.96 12.90
C GLU A 173 -52.08 13.09 12.36
N LEU A 174 -51.81 13.57 11.15
CA LEU A 174 -52.63 14.60 10.49
C LEU A 174 -54.05 14.11 10.19
N ALA A 175 -54.22 12.84 9.82
CA ALA A 175 -55.53 12.25 9.59
C ALA A 175 -56.36 12.14 10.88
N GLN A 176 -55.73 11.85 12.02
CA GLN A 176 -56.40 11.82 13.32
C GLN A 176 -56.80 13.21 13.82
N GLU A 177 -56.01 14.24 13.53
CA GLU A 177 -56.30 15.63 13.93
C GLU A 177 -57.48 16.22 13.14
N ILE A 178 -57.61 15.90 11.84
CA ILE A 178 -58.74 16.36 11.02
C ILE A 178 -60.07 15.69 11.43
N GLU A 179 -60.04 14.45 11.91
CA GLU A 179 -61.25 13.72 12.33
C GLU A 179 -61.70 14.10 13.76
N SER A 180 -60.82 14.73 14.54
CA SER A 180 -61.11 15.15 15.92
C SER A 180 -61.49 16.63 16.07
N ASP A 181 -61.46 17.42 15.01
CA ASP A 181 -61.97 18.80 14.97
C ASP A 181 -63.43 18.83 14.48
N PRO A 182 -64.43 19.13 15.34
CA PRO A 182 -65.81 19.29 14.88
C PRO A 182 -65.96 20.61 14.12
N PRO A 183 -66.82 20.68 13.09
CA PRO A 183 -67.04 21.92 12.36
C PRO A 183 -67.61 22.98 13.30
N HIS A 184 -66.81 23.99 13.62
CA HIS A 184 -67.28 25.20 14.28
C HIS A 184 -68.14 25.98 13.28
N ASN A 185 -69.44 25.97 13.56
CA ASN A 185 -70.50 26.73 12.90
C ASN A 185 -70.33 28.25 13.04
#